data_AF-A0A376ZP02-F1
#
_entry.id   AF-A0A376ZP02-F1
#
_cell.length_a   1.000
_cell.length_b   1.000
_cell.length_c   1.000
_cell.angle_alpha   90.00
_cell.angle_beta   90.00
_cell.angle_gamma   90.00
#
_symmetry.space_group_name_H-M   'P 1'
#
loop_
_entity.id
_entity.type
_entity.pdbx_description
1 polymer ?
#
loop_
_entity_poly.entity_id
_entity_poly.type
_entity_poly.pdbx_seq_one_letter_code
_entity_poly.pdbx_strand_id
1 'polypeptide(L)'
;MEAAAAFEALEMMGSGRDREIRYGEGSPWFDIVLPCGGGITLTLHKLRSAQPLLAVLNRLEQRKPAGLRYDPQAQSLVCLPTQTRTG
;
A
#
# COMPACT_ATOMS: atom_id res chain seq x y z
N MET A 1 4.93 -13.34 8.84
CA MET A 1 4.76 -12.02 8.23
C MET A 1 3.29 -11.67 8.05
N GLU A 2 2.48 -12.48 7.35
CA GLU A 2 1.06 -12.16 7.09
C GLU A 2 0.23 -11.86 8.34
N ALA A 3 0.39 -12.63 9.43
CA ALA A 3 -0.32 -12.38 10.69
C ALA A 3 0.02 -11.01 11.31
N ALA A 4 1.28 -10.57 11.22
CA ALA A 4 1.69 -9.25 11.71
C ALA A 4 1.13 -8.13 10.84
N ALA A 5 1.11 -8.31 9.52
CA ALA A 5 0.45 -7.37 8.61
C ALA A 5 -1.07 -7.28 8.89
N ALA A 6 -1.74 -8.40 9.19
CA ALA A 6 -3.15 -8.43 9.55
C ALA A 6 -3.44 -7.71 10.88
N PHE A 7 -2.60 -7.91 11.90
CA PHE A 7 -2.71 -7.19 13.18
C PHE A 7 -2.62 -5.67 12.97
N GLU A 8 -1.62 -5.22 12.22
CA GLU A 8 -1.44 -3.79 11.91
C GLU A 8 -2.59 -3.21 11.07
N ALA A 9 -3.17 -4.02 10.17
CA ALA A 9 -4.35 -3.61 9.41
C ALA A 9 -5.59 -3.43 10.31
N LEU A 10 -5.80 -4.31 11.29
CA LEU A 10 -6.87 -4.17 12.28
C LEU A 10 -6.71 -2.90 13.11
N GLU A 11 -5.48 -2.66 13.59
CA GLU A 11 -5.09 -1.46 14.33
C GLU A 11 -5.28 -0.16 13.52
N MET A 12 -4.97 -0.19 12.22
CA MET A 12 -5.22 0.91 11.28
C MET A 12 -6.72 1.15 11.08
N MET A 13 -7.52 0.09 10.96
CA MET A 13 -8.97 0.23 10.78
C MET A 13 -9.63 0.94 11.96
N GLY A 14 -9.18 0.64 13.19
CA GLY A 14 -9.62 1.29 14.42
C GLY A 14 -9.18 2.76 14.55
N SER A 15 -7.93 3.07 14.18
CA SER A 15 -7.41 4.45 14.27
C SER A 15 -7.89 5.38 13.13
N GLY A 16 -8.33 4.80 12.02
CA GLY A 16 -8.81 5.53 10.84
C GLY A 16 -7.72 6.25 10.04
N ARG A 17 -6.44 6.05 10.38
CA ARG A 17 -5.28 6.67 9.73
C ARG A 17 -4.39 5.61 9.12
N ASP A 18 -3.85 5.91 7.95
CA ASP A 18 -2.89 5.05 7.26
C ASP A 18 -1.65 4.83 8.14
N ARG A 19 -0.97 3.69 7.94
CA ARG A 19 0.23 3.29 8.72
C ARG A 19 1.36 2.88 7.79
N GLU A 20 2.59 3.11 8.20
CA GLU A 20 3.78 2.58 7.56
C GLU A 20 4.57 1.75 8.57
N ILE A 21 4.91 0.52 8.20
CA ILE A 21 5.57 -0.44 9.06
C ILE A 21 6.77 -1.01 8.31
N ARG A 22 7.91 -1.12 9.01
CA ARG A 22 9.13 -1.74 8.47
C ARG A 22 9.40 -3.05 9.20
N TYR A 23 9.55 -4.15 8.48
CA TYR A 23 9.96 -5.45 9.02
C TYR A 23 11.35 -5.85 8.52
N GLY A 24 12.04 -6.71 9.27
CA GLY A 24 13.39 -7.20 8.94
C GLY A 24 14.52 -6.26 9.39
N GLU A 25 15.58 -6.15 8.59
CA GLU A 25 16.78 -5.39 8.97
C GLU A 25 16.48 -3.91 9.29
N GLY A 26 16.91 -3.47 10.48
CA GLY A 26 16.66 -2.12 11.00
C GLY A 26 15.23 -1.86 11.47
N SER A 27 14.41 -2.91 11.58
CA SER A 27 13.06 -2.85 12.16
C SER A 27 13.10 -2.82 13.70
N PRO A 28 12.19 -2.10 14.37
CA PRO A 28 12.00 -2.24 15.82
C PRO A 28 11.28 -3.55 16.20
N TRP A 29 10.72 -4.29 15.23
CA TRP A 29 10.05 -5.59 15.44
C TRP A 29 11.05 -6.73 15.16
N PHE A 30 11.87 -7.03 16.16
CA PHE A 30 12.95 -8.03 16.08
C PHE A 30 12.47 -9.47 15.90
N ASP A 31 11.20 -9.74 16.21
CA ASP A 31 10.60 -11.08 16.16
C ASP A 31 10.21 -11.50 14.73
N ILE A 32 10.25 -10.57 13.77
CA ILE A 32 9.86 -10.77 12.38
C ILE A 32 11.09 -10.58 11.49
N VAL A 33 11.85 -11.66 11.35
CA VAL A 33 13.03 -11.73 10.47
C VAL A 33 12.62 -12.28 9.11
N LEU A 34 13.06 -11.62 8.03
CA LEU A 34 12.89 -12.13 6.68
C LEU A 34 13.96 -13.19 6.39
N PRO A 35 13.63 -14.31 5.73
CA PRO A 35 14.57 -15.41 5.50
C PRO A 35 15.77 -15.03 4.62
N CYS A 36 15.66 -13.93 3.87
CA CYS A 36 16.74 -13.37 3.05
C CYS A 36 17.66 -12.39 3.81
N GLY A 37 17.37 -12.08 5.08
CA GLY A 37 18.13 -11.11 5.88
C GLY A 37 17.84 -9.63 5.57
N GLY A 38 17.03 -9.33 4.55
CA GLY A 38 16.69 -7.95 4.17
C GLY A 38 15.57 -7.32 5.02
N GLY A 39 15.11 -6.15 4.58
CA GLY A 39 13.96 -5.45 5.15
C GLY A 39 12.87 -5.15 4.12
N ILE A 40 11.64 -4.95 4.58
CA ILE A 40 10.51 -4.51 3.76
C ILE A 40 9.74 -3.40 4.47
N THR A 41 9.32 -2.39 3.71
CA THR A 41 8.37 -1.37 4.16
C THR A 41 7.00 -1.70 3.61
N LEU A 42 6.02 -1.81 4.50
CA LEU A 42 4.61 -1.97 4.18
C LEU A 42 3.89 -0.67 4.48
N THR A 43 3.22 -0.12 3.49
CA THR A 43 2.28 0.99 3.70
C THR A 43 0.86 0.47 3.66
N LEU A 44 0.13 0.65 4.76
CA LEU A 44 -1.26 0.27 4.92
C LEU A 44 -2.12 1.52 4.72
N HIS A 45 -2.93 1.50 3.66
CA HIS A 45 -3.89 2.55 3.37
C HIS A 45 -5.31 2.07 3.68
N LYS A 46 -6.05 2.86 4.47
CA LYS A 46 -7.47 2.58 4.70
C LYS A 46 -8.26 3.01 3.46
N LEU A 47 -8.87 2.04 2.78
CA LEU A 47 -9.70 2.30 1.61
C LEU A 47 -10.96 3.07 2.01
N ARG A 48 -10.97 4.37 1.71
CA ARG A 48 -12.11 5.27 1.97
C ARG A 48 -13.14 5.28 0.85
N SER A 49 -12.69 4.97 -0.37
CA SER A 49 -13.52 4.82 -1.56
C SER A 49 -12.88 3.81 -2.49
N ALA A 50 -13.68 2.88 -3.03
CA ALA A 50 -13.22 1.93 -4.03
C ALA A 50 -13.08 2.56 -5.44
N GLN A 51 -13.56 3.78 -5.63
CA GLN A 51 -13.64 4.43 -6.95
C GLN A 51 -12.29 4.51 -7.70
N PRO A 52 -11.15 4.83 -7.06
CA PRO A 52 -9.85 4.83 -7.73
C PRO A 52 -9.45 3.45 -8.26
N LEU A 53 -9.77 2.39 -7.52
CA LEU A 53 -9.50 1.00 -7.92
C LEU A 53 -10.39 0.60 -9.10
N LEU A 54 -11.69 0.89 -9.00
CA LEU A 54 -12.65 0.64 -10.08
C LEU A 54 -12.27 1.40 -11.35
N ALA A 55 -11.79 2.64 -11.24
CA ALA A 55 -11.33 3.42 -12.39
C ALA A 55 -10.10 2.80 -13.07
N VAL A 56 -9.15 2.25 -12.30
CA VAL A 56 -8.00 1.52 -12.87
C VAL A 56 -8.47 0.25 -13.57
N LEU A 57 -9.29 -0.57 -12.91
CA LEU A 57 -9.82 -1.82 -13.47
C LEU A 57 -10.56 -1.58 -14.79
N ASN A 58 -11.49 -0.62 -14.82
CA ASN A 58 -12.23 -0.24 -16.03
C ASN A 58 -11.32 0.15 -17.21
N ARG A 59 -10.17 0.80 -16.93
CA ARG A 59 -9.20 1.16 -17.98
C ARG A 59 -8.42 -0.06 -18.47
N LEU A 60 -8.00 -0.93 -17.56
CA LEU A 60 -7.30 -2.17 -17.89
C LEU A 60 -8.19 -3.11 -18.71
N GLU A 61 -9.48 -3.19 -18.41
CA GLU A 61 -10.48 -3.93 -19.21
C GLU A 61 -10.58 -3.41 -20.65
N GLN A 62 -10.45 -2.09 -20.82
CA GLN A 62 -10.41 -1.44 -22.14
C GLN A 62 -9.02 -1.49 -22.80
N ARG A 63 -8.05 -2.23 -22.23
CA ARG A 63 -6.64 -2.29 -22.66
C ARG A 63 -5.98 -0.91 -22.75
N LYS A 64 -6.44 0.04 -21.93
CA LYS A 64 -5.87 1.38 -21.83
C LYS A 64 -4.86 1.44 -20.68
N PRO A 65 -3.71 2.09 -20.87
CA PRO A 65 -2.77 2.34 -19.77
C PRO A 65 -3.45 3.03 -18.58
N ALA A 66 -3.18 2.54 -17.37
CA ALA A 66 -3.61 3.13 -16.11
C ALA A 66 -2.50 3.05 -15.05
N GLY A 67 -2.48 4.01 -14.14
CA GLY A 67 -1.66 3.99 -12.93
C GLY A 67 -2.54 4.14 -11.68
N LEU A 68 -2.13 3.52 -10.58
CA LEU A 68 -2.70 3.77 -9.26
C LEU A 68 -1.62 4.48 -8.44
N ARG A 69 -1.94 5.69 -7.94
CA ARG A 69 -1.02 6.44 -7.08
C ARG A 69 -1.59 6.53 -5.68
N TYR A 70 -0.75 6.16 -4.72
CA TYR A 70 -0.97 6.42 -3.31
C TYR A 70 -0.25 7.71 -2.90
N ASP A 71 -0.94 8.56 -2.14
CA ASP A 71 -0.41 9.78 -1.55
C ASP A 71 -0.43 9.67 -0.02
N PRO A 72 0.73 9.50 0.65
CA PRO A 72 0.77 9.31 2.09
C PRO A 72 0.41 10.58 2.88
N GLN A 73 0.63 11.78 2.32
CA GLN A 73 0.30 13.03 2.99
C GLN A 73 -1.22 13.25 2.99
N ALA A 74 -1.86 12.98 1.85
CA ALA A 74 -3.29 13.11 1.69
C ALA A 74 -4.08 11.86 2.15
N GLN A 75 -3.39 10.76 2.47
CA GLN A 75 -3.98 9.45 2.76
C GLN A 75 -5.04 9.08 1.72
N SER A 76 -4.64 9.14 0.44
CA SER A 76 -5.56 9.01 -0.69
C SER A 76 -5.01 8.09 -1.78
N LEU A 77 -5.94 7.48 -2.51
CA LEU A 77 -5.66 6.73 -3.73
C LEU A 77 -6.29 7.45 -4.91
N VAL A 78 -5.55 7.57 -6.01
CA VAL A 78 -6.06 8.15 -7.25
C VAL A 78 -5.69 7.29 -8.46
N CYS A 79 -6.63 7.17 -9.39
CA CYS A 79 -6.36 6.63 -10.71
C CYS A 79 -5.71 7.71 -11.59
N LEU A 80 -4.65 7.35 -12.30
CA LEU A 80 -3.96 8.21 -13.24
C LEU A 80 -4.09 7.65 -14.66
N PRO A 81 -4.40 8.48 -15.67
CA PRO A 81 -4.18 8.09 -17.06
C PRO A 81 -2.66 8.01 -17.26
N THR A 82 -2.11 6.85 -17.64
CA THR A 82 -0.66 6.67 -17.68
C THR A 82 0.04 7.70 -18.57
N GLN A 83 0.82 8.58 -17.93
CA GLN A 83 2.12 9.06 -18.37
C GLN A 83 3.00 9.16 -17.12
N THR A 84 3.63 8.07 -16.73
CA THR A 84 4.76 8.14 -15.80
C THR A 84 5.93 7.61 -16.58
N ARG A 85 6.77 8.52 -17.10
CA ARG A 85 8.10 8.13 -17.58
C ARG A 85 8.81 7.51 -16.38
N THR A 86 8.98 6.20 -16.39
CA THR A 86 9.98 5.54 -15.55
C THR A 86 11.33 5.96 -16.12
N GLY A 87 11.89 7.03 -15.57
CA GLY A 87 13.29 7.41 -15.72
C GLY A 87 14.12 6.76 -14.63
#